data_AF-A0A3C0TH73-F1
#
_entry.id   AF-A0A3C0TH73-F1
#
_cell.length_a   1.000
_cell.length_b   1.000
_cell.length_c   1.000
_cell.angle_alpha   90.00
_cell.angle_beta   90.00
_cell.angle_gamma   90.00
#
_symmetry.space_group_name_H-M   'P 1'
#
loop_
_entity.id
_entity.type
_entity.pdbx_description
1 polymer ?
#
loop_
_entity_poly.entity_id
_entity_poly.type
_entity_poly.pdbx_seq_one_letter_code
_entity_poly.pdbx_strand_id
1 'polypeptide(L)'
;MLKQYTEEQVILREGETDKSLYKIVSGKAVVYIGYGQAYENVVGVISKGAYFGEIGAFTGSPSIYTVVAYEDSLVMEITGEEMDEYAKLNYRDLLAIVSNMARSMLKLKANIDLLNKDVLALLSDNETEKNKNEIRERIRRSDVSKQLVQYQIQMGLKL
;
A
#
# COMPACT_ATOMS: atom_id res chain seq x y z
N MET A 1 16.92 13.83 -2.56
CA MET A 1 16.48 15.25 -2.53
C MET A 1 15.15 15.45 -1.77
N LEU A 2 14.89 16.63 -1.17
CA LEU A 2 13.55 16.99 -0.63
C LEU A 2 12.67 17.63 -1.73
N LYS A 3 11.42 17.18 -1.86
CA LYS A 3 10.43 17.67 -2.83
C LYS A 3 9.13 18.03 -2.11
N GLN A 4 8.53 19.16 -2.49
CA GLN A 4 7.18 19.55 -2.05
C GLN A 4 6.14 19.07 -3.06
N TYR A 5 5.03 18.58 -2.54
CA TYR A 5 3.85 18.19 -3.31
C TYR A 5 2.63 18.86 -2.69
N THR A 6 1.85 19.56 -3.51
CA THR A 6 0.55 20.10 -3.08
C THR A 6 -0.49 18.99 -3.06
N GLU A 7 -1.62 19.23 -2.39
CA GLU A 7 -2.79 18.35 -2.44
C GLU A 7 -3.11 17.90 -3.88
N GLU A 8 -3.52 16.62 -4.02
CA GLU A 8 -3.82 15.91 -5.27
C GLU A 8 -2.64 15.68 -6.23
N GLN A 9 -1.43 16.14 -5.93
CA GLN A 9 -0.26 15.85 -6.79
C GLN A 9 0.19 14.39 -6.66
N VAL A 10 0.43 13.77 -7.82
CA VAL A 10 0.97 12.41 -7.91
C VAL A 10 2.46 12.45 -7.58
N ILE A 11 2.85 11.65 -6.58
CA ILE A 11 4.23 11.52 -6.11
C ILE A 11 4.94 10.34 -6.81
N LEU A 12 4.20 9.25 -7.03
CA LEU A 12 4.67 8.03 -7.70
C LEU A 12 3.48 7.44 -8.47
N ARG A 13 3.66 7.00 -9.71
CA ARG A 13 2.57 6.40 -10.49
C ARG A 13 2.76 4.90 -10.68
N GLU A 14 1.64 4.18 -10.64
CA GLU A 14 1.61 2.75 -10.97
C GLU A 14 2.16 2.51 -12.40
N GLY A 15 3.01 1.51 -12.53
CA GLY A 15 3.70 1.16 -13.77
C GLY A 15 4.97 1.97 -14.06
N GLU A 16 5.27 3.03 -13.28
CA GLU A 16 6.54 3.75 -13.44
C GLU A 16 7.73 2.89 -12.99
N THR A 17 8.83 2.99 -13.74
CA THR A 17 10.08 2.29 -13.44
C THR A 17 11.03 3.15 -12.61
N ASP A 18 10.49 4.09 -11.81
CA ASP A 18 11.31 4.86 -10.88
C ASP A 18 11.93 3.90 -9.85
N LYS A 19 13.24 4.06 -9.64
CA LYS A 19 14.04 3.26 -8.70
C LYS A 19 14.28 4.00 -7.39
N SER A 20 13.55 5.08 -7.15
CA SER A 20 13.68 5.89 -5.95
C SER A 20 12.86 5.31 -4.81
N LEU A 21 13.41 5.43 -3.60
CA LEU A 21 12.69 5.23 -2.35
C LEU A 21 12.22 6.59 -1.84
N TYR A 22 11.02 6.65 -1.28
CA TYR A 22 10.45 7.88 -0.78
C TYR A 22 10.13 7.77 0.70
N LYS A 23 10.21 8.90 1.40
CA LYS A 23 9.84 9.05 2.82
C LYS A 23 8.98 10.29 2.99
N ILE A 24 7.81 10.15 3.63
CA ILE A 24 6.99 11.29 4.02
C ILE A 24 7.68 12.01 5.19
N VAL A 25 8.15 13.24 4.99
CA VAL A 25 8.76 14.07 6.04
C VAL A 25 7.68 14.84 6.80
N SER A 26 6.67 15.34 6.09
CA SER A 26 5.45 15.92 6.63
C SER A 26 4.31 15.75 5.63
N GLY A 27 3.07 15.87 6.10
CA GLY A 27 1.88 15.66 5.29
C GLY A 27 1.38 14.21 5.31
N LYS A 28 0.46 13.92 4.40
CA LYS A 28 -0.15 12.60 4.17
C LYS A 28 -0.32 12.36 2.68
N ALA A 29 -0.28 11.10 2.30
CA ALA A 29 -0.55 10.66 0.94
C ALA A 29 -1.43 9.41 0.94
N VAL A 30 -2.28 9.29 -0.07
CA VAL A 30 -3.15 8.12 -0.28
C VAL A 30 -2.52 7.23 -1.33
N VAL A 31 -2.60 5.93 -1.11
CA VAL A 31 -2.09 4.90 -2.01
C VAL A 31 -3.26 4.28 -2.75
N TYR A 32 -3.15 4.21 -4.07
CA TYR A 32 -4.19 3.73 -4.99
C TYR A 32 -3.68 2.60 -5.88
N ILE A 33 -4.56 1.66 -6.20
CA ILE A 33 -4.42 0.77 -7.35
C ILE A 33 -5.40 1.21 -8.43
N GLY A 34 -4.96 1.31 -9.68
CA GLY A 34 -5.79 1.75 -10.80
C GLY A 34 -6.22 3.22 -10.69
N TYR A 35 -5.33 4.11 -10.24
CA TYR A 35 -5.65 5.53 -10.07
C TYR A 35 -6.15 6.17 -11.38
N GLY A 36 -7.30 6.84 -11.32
CA GLY A 36 -8.01 7.41 -12.46
C GLY A 36 -8.73 6.39 -13.35
N GLN A 37 -8.81 5.12 -12.95
CA GLN A 37 -9.50 4.05 -13.70
C GLN A 37 -10.86 3.73 -13.08
N ALA A 38 -11.73 3.05 -13.85
CA ALA A 38 -13.05 2.61 -13.35
C ALA A 38 -12.98 1.63 -12.17
N TYR A 39 -11.84 0.97 -11.98
CA TYR A 39 -11.57 0.02 -10.89
C TYR A 39 -10.65 0.61 -9.81
N GLU A 40 -10.50 1.94 -9.74
CA GLU A 40 -9.68 2.62 -8.74
C GLU A 40 -10.02 2.13 -7.33
N ASN A 41 -8.99 1.82 -6.55
CA ASN A 41 -9.14 1.35 -5.19
C ASN A 41 -8.10 1.99 -4.26
N VAL A 42 -8.57 2.55 -3.15
CA VAL A 42 -7.68 3.01 -2.08
C VAL A 42 -7.19 1.81 -1.27
N VAL A 43 -5.87 1.63 -1.23
CA VAL A 43 -5.25 0.54 -0.46
C VAL A 43 -4.75 0.99 0.91
N GLY A 44 -4.58 2.29 1.13
CA GLY A 44 -4.23 2.83 2.43
C GLY A 44 -3.80 4.29 2.39
N VAL A 45 -3.48 4.81 3.57
CA VAL A 45 -2.93 6.15 3.76
C VAL A 45 -1.58 6.02 4.43
N ILE A 46 -0.61 6.79 3.94
CA ILE A 46 0.72 6.91 4.50
C ILE A 46 0.91 8.33 5.03
N SER A 47 1.59 8.45 6.17
CA SER A 47 1.82 9.70 6.86
C SER A 47 3.31 9.88 7.18
N LYS A 48 3.65 11.01 7.81
CA LYS A 48 5.00 11.28 8.33
C LYS A 48 5.72 10.03 8.88
N GLY A 49 6.93 9.82 8.39
CA GLY A 49 7.82 8.71 8.76
C GLY A 49 7.62 7.45 7.93
N ALA A 50 6.54 7.33 7.18
CA ALA A 50 6.31 6.20 6.29
C ALA A 50 7.24 6.23 5.07
N TYR A 51 7.66 5.03 4.66
CA TYR A 51 8.39 4.78 3.43
C TYR A 51 7.48 4.16 2.38
N PHE A 52 7.75 4.45 1.11
CA PHE A 52 7.07 3.87 -0.05
C PHE A 52 7.98 3.87 -1.28
N GLY A 53 7.60 3.15 -2.33
CA GLY A 53 8.44 2.93 -3.52
C GLY A 53 9.55 1.88 -3.31
N GLU A 54 9.55 1.19 -2.16
CA GLU A 54 10.57 0.22 -1.77
C GLU A 54 10.69 -0.95 -2.75
N ILE A 55 9.59 -1.39 -3.35
CA ILE A 55 9.57 -2.48 -4.31
C ILE A 55 10.37 -2.10 -5.56
N GLY A 56 10.10 -0.93 -6.15
CA GLY A 56 10.83 -0.45 -7.32
C GLY A 56 12.29 -0.19 -7.00
N ALA A 57 12.56 0.44 -5.86
CA ALA A 57 13.91 0.75 -5.42
C ALA A 57 14.79 -0.50 -5.22
N PHE A 58 14.28 -1.57 -4.61
CA PHE A 58 15.08 -2.77 -4.30
C PHE A 58 15.04 -3.86 -5.38
N THR A 59 14.00 -3.91 -6.21
CA THR A 59 13.85 -4.98 -7.22
C THR A 59 14.03 -4.49 -8.65
N GLY A 60 13.95 -3.18 -8.90
CA GLY A 60 13.91 -2.61 -10.24
C GLY A 60 12.60 -2.87 -10.99
N SER A 61 11.58 -3.45 -10.34
CA SER A 61 10.27 -3.70 -10.93
C SER A 61 9.46 -2.39 -11.06
N PRO A 62 8.51 -2.31 -12.00
CA PRO A 62 7.57 -1.19 -12.05
C PRO A 62 6.79 -1.03 -10.74
N SER A 63 6.42 0.20 -10.41
CA SER A 63 5.57 0.48 -9.24
C SER A 63 4.23 -0.24 -9.35
N ILE A 64 3.77 -0.83 -8.25
CA ILE A 64 2.53 -1.60 -8.17
C ILE A 64 1.32 -0.76 -7.70
N TYR A 65 1.53 0.52 -7.42
CA TYR A 65 0.51 1.45 -6.96
C TYR A 65 0.86 2.90 -7.35
N THR A 66 -0.14 3.77 -7.28
CA THR A 66 0.02 5.22 -7.36
C THR A 66 -0.04 5.83 -5.96
N VAL A 67 0.80 6.80 -5.66
CA VAL A 67 0.79 7.58 -4.42
C VAL A 67 0.47 9.03 -4.75
N VAL A 68 -0.54 9.57 -4.09
CA VAL A 68 -1.04 10.94 -4.32
C VAL A 68 -1.04 11.69 -3.01
N ALA A 69 -0.49 12.91 -3.00
CA ALA A 69 -0.55 13.79 -1.85
C ALA A 69 -2.02 14.08 -1.47
N TYR A 70 -2.36 13.86 -0.20
CA TYR A 70 -3.68 14.15 0.35
C TYR A 70 -3.77 15.59 0.88
N GLU A 71 -2.63 16.10 1.34
CA GLU A 71 -2.45 17.46 1.82
C GLU A 71 -1.04 17.88 1.40
N ASP A 72 -0.73 19.18 1.55
CA ASP A 72 0.61 19.70 1.31
C ASP A 72 1.67 18.85 2.05
N SER A 73 2.53 18.21 1.27
CA SER A 73 3.43 17.16 1.73
C SER A 73 4.87 17.48 1.37
N LEU A 74 5.77 17.24 2.31
CA LEU A 74 7.21 17.27 2.09
C LEU A 74 7.70 15.83 2.02
N VAL A 75 8.30 15.46 0.90
CA VAL A 75 8.74 14.09 0.62
C VAL A 75 10.24 14.10 0.38
N MET A 76 10.95 13.21 1.07
CA MET A 76 12.34 12.91 0.75
C MET A 76 12.36 11.79 -0.28
N GLU A 77 12.98 12.07 -1.42
CA GLU A 77 13.30 11.09 -2.44
C GLU A 77 14.76 10.68 -2.28
N ILE A 78 15.02 9.38 -2.28
CA ILE A 78 16.34 8.77 -2.30
C ILE A 78 16.44 8.01 -3.61
N THR A 79 17.22 8.53 -4.56
CA THR A 79 17.36 7.88 -5.87
C THR A 79 18.14 6.56 -5.72
N GLY A 80 18.05 5.70 -6.74
CA GLY A 80 18.85 4.47 -6.76
C GLY A 80 20.36 4.74 -6.65
N GLU A 81 20.84 5.87 -7.17
CA GLU A 81 22.25 6.29 -7.08
C GLU A 81 22.63 6.75 -5.66
N GLU A 82 21.69 7.31 -4.91
CA GLU A 82 21.88 7.78 -3.52
C GLU A 82 21.74 6.64 -2.49
N MET A 83 21.15 5.51 -2.89
CA MET A 83 20.74 4.43 -1.97
C MET A 83 21.88 3.85 -1.15
N ASP A 84 23.04 3.60 -1.76
CA ASP A 84 24.19 3.00 -1.07
C ASP A 84 24.73 3.90 0.05
N GLU A 85 24.82 5.20 -0.21
CA GLU A 85 25.28 6.16 0.79
C GLU A 85 24.22 6.38 1.87
N TYR A 86 22.94 6.45 1.47
CA TYR A 86 21.82 6.52 2.39
C TYR A 86 21.81 5.32 3.35
N ALA A 87 22.04 4.11 2.83
CA ALA A 87 22.08 2.86 3.60
C ALA A 87 23.15 2.88 4.69
N LYS A 88 24.36 3.36 4.38
CA LYS A 88 25.47 3.45 5.33
C LYS A 88 25.16 4.40 6.48
N LEU A 89 24.56 5.55 6.16
CA LEU A 89 24.28 6.60 7.13
C LEU A 89 22.99 6.34 7.93
N ASN A 90 22.04 5.58 7.36
CA ASN A 90 20.68 5.42 7.89
C ASN A 90 20.23 3.95 8.02
N TYR A 91 21.11 3.04 8.46
CA TYR A 91 20.78 1.60 8.53
C TYR A 91 19.50 1.26 9.32
N ARG A 92 19.16 2.06 10.33
CA ARG A 92 17.94 1.87 11.14
C ARG A 92 16.67 2.05 10.30
N ASP A 93 16.71 2.94 9.33
CA ASP A 93 15.59 3.21 8.45
C ASP A 93 15.39 2.04 7.48
N LEU A 94 16.49 1.44 6.98
CA LEU A 94 16.42 0.20 6.20
C LEU A 94 15.85 -0.97 7.02
N LEU A 95 16.29 -1.13 8.28
CA LEU A 95 15.72 -2.16 9.16
C LEU A 95 14.22 -1.95 9.39
N ALA A 96 13.76 -0.71 9.50
CA ALA A 96 12.34 -0.39 9.61
C ALA A 96 11.57 -0.78 8.34
N ILE A 97 12.11 -0.50 7.16
CA ILE A 97 11.52 -0.90 5.88
C ILE A 97 11.44 -2.42 5.77
N VAL A 98 12.53 -3.13 6.00
CA VAL A 98 12.57 -4.61 5.97
C VAL A 98 11.58 -5.20 6.98
N SER A 99 11.49 -4.64 8.19
CA SER A 99 10.53 -5.09 9.20
C SER A 99 9.07 -4.86 8.75
N ASN A 100 8.79 -3.75 8.07
CA ASN A 100 7.47 -3.47 7.51
C ASN A 100 7.13 -4.43 6.37
N MET A 101 8.07 -4.70 5.46
CA MET A 101 7.91 -5.68 4.40
C MET A 101 7.66 -7.08 4.97
N ALA A 102 8.41 -7.50 5.99
CA ALA A 102 8.20 -8.78 6.66
C ALA A 102 6.79 -8.89 7.27
N ARG A 103 6.33 -7.83 7.97
CA ARG A 103 4.96 -7.78 8.49
C ARG A 103 3.91 -7.84 7.37
N SER A 104 4.13 -7.14 6.26
CA SER A 104 3.24 -7.16 5.10
C SER A 104 3.20 -8.55 4.45
N MET A 105 4.35 -9.23 4.33
CA MET A 105 4.42 -10.61 3.82
C MET A 105 3.66 -11.59 4.73
N LEU A 106 3.76 -11.46 6.05
CA LEU A 106 3.00 -12.29 6.99
C LEU A 106 1.48 -12.06 6.86
N LYS A 107 1.05 -10.80 6.69
CA LYS A 107 -0.36 -10.48 6.42
C LYS A 107 -0.84 -11.08 5.09
N LEU A 108 -0.04 -10.95 4.04
CA LEU A 108 -0.36 -11.52 2.73
C LEU A 108 -0.47 -13.04 2.81
N LYS A 109 0.46 -13.71 3.50
CA LYS A 109 0.38 -15.15 3.74
C LYS A 109 -0.93 -15.55 4.43
N ALA A 110 -1.30 -14.85 5.50
CA ALA A 110 -2.54 -15.12 6.22
C ALA A 110 -3.78 -14.96 5.31
N ASN A 111 -3.80 -13.93 4.46
CA ASN A 111 -4.87 -13.71 3.50
C ASN A 111 -4.93 -14.81 2.43
N ILE A 112 -3.78 -15.26 1.92
CA ILE A 112 -3.71 -16.37 0.94
C ILE A 112 -4.18 -17.69 1.57
N ASP A 113 -3.77 -17.98 2.81
CA ASP A 113 -4.20 -19.19 3.52
C ASP A 113 -5.72 -19.22 3.71
N LEU A 114 -6.33 -18.06 4.03
CA LEU A 114 -7.78 -17.90 4.11
C LEU A 114 -8.45 -18.10 2.75
N LEU A 115 -7.95 -17.47 1.68
CA LEU A 115 -8.49 -17.62 0.34
C LEU A 115 -8.44 -19.07 -0.14
N ASN A 116 -7.32 -19.76 0.07
CA ASN A 116 -7.17 -21.17 -0.29
C ASN A 116 -8.20 -22.05 0.42
N LYS A 117 -8.46 -21.79 1.71
CA LYS A 117 -9.48 -22.52 2.47
C LYS A 117 -10.88 -22.28 1.89
N ASP A 118 -11.21 -21.03 1.58
CA ASP A 118 -12.52 -20.67 1.02
C ASP A 118 -12.72 -21.26 -0.40
N VAL A 119 -11.68 -21.30 -1.23
CA VAL A 119 -11.72 -21.96 -2.55
C VAL A 119 -11.91 -23.47 -2.42
N LEU A 120 -11.17 -24.13 -1.52
CA LEU A 120 -11.31 -25.57 -1.28
C LEU A 120 -12.70 -25.95 -0.77
N ALA A 121 -13.26 -25.13 0.12
CA ALA A 121 -14.63 -25.22 0.57
C ALA A 121 -15.61 -25.18 -0.61
N LEU A 122 -15.52 -24.16 -1.47
CA LEU A 122 -16.39 -24.02 -2.64
C LEU A 122 -16.28 -25.17 -3.65
N LEU A 123 -15.10 -25.77 -3.80
CA LEU A 123 -14.86 -26.89 -4.72
C LEU A 123 -15.28 -28.26 -4.15
N SER A 124 -15.57 -28.35 -2.85
CA SER A 124 -16.03 -29.60 -2.23
C SER A 124 -17.56 -29.70 -2.31
N ASP A 125 -18.08 -30.76 -2.94
CA ASP A 125 -19.53 -31.02 -3.12
C ASP A 125 -20.30 -31.19 -1.79
N ASN A 126 -19.61 -31.24 -0.65
CA ASN A 126 -20.19 -31.46 0.68
C ASN A 126 -20.52 -30.18 1.47
N GLU A 127 -20.45 -28.99 0.85
CA GLU A 127 -20.69 -27.75 1.58
C GLU A 127 -22.16 -27.37 1.70
N THR A 128 -22.60 -27.22 2.95
CA THR A 128 -23.91 -26.70 3.30
C THR A 128 -24.07 -25.23 2.87
N GLU A 129 -25.29 -24.81 2.53
CA GLU A 129 -25.61 -23.40 2.21
C GLU A 129 -25.19 -22.41 3.31
N LYS A 130 -25.05 -22.89 4.56
CA LYS A 130 -24.51 -22.10 5.67
C LYS A 130 -23.05 -21.69 5.45
N ASN A 131 -22.18 -22.62 5.03
CA ASN A 131 -20.77 -22.32 4.77
C ASN A 131 -20.62 -21.35 3.58
N LYS A 132 -21.39 -21.55 2.51
CA LYS A 132 -21.39 -20.63 1.35
C LYS A 132 -21.79 -19.21 1.76
N ASN A 133 -22.78 -19.07 2.66
CA ASN A 133 -23.18 -17.76 3.19
C ASN A 133 -22.12 -17.14 4.10
N GLU A 134 -21.42 -17.93 4.92
CA GLU A 134 -20.30 -17.44 5.73
C GLU A 134 -19.13 -16.93 4.87
N ILE A 135 -18.82 -17.60 3.76
CA ILE A 135 -17.81 -17.16 2.78
C ILE A 135 -18.25 -15.86 2.10
N ARG A 136 -19.51 -15.77 1.62
CA ARG A 136 -20.05 -14.54 1.01
C ARG A 136 -20.01 -13.36 1.98
N GLU A 137 -20.36 -13.56 3.25
CA GLU A 137 -20.31 -12.51 4.28
C GLU A 137 -18.87 -12.07 4.59
N ARG A 138 -17.88 -12.97 4.54
CA ARG A 138 -16.46 -12.60 4.69
C ARG A 138 -15.96 -11.75 3.53
N ILE A 139 -16.28 -12.11 2.29
CA ILE A 139 -15.95 -11.31 1.10
C ILE A 139 -16.58 -9.92 1.23
N ARG A 140 -17.87 -9.86 1.60
CA ARG A 140 -18.59 -8.60 1.80
C ARG A 140 -17.94 -7.70 2.87
N ARG A 141 -17.49 -8.26 3.99
CA ARG A 141 -16.77 -7.49 5.04
C ARG A 141 -15.42 -6.93 4.57
N SER A 142 -14.73 -7.65 3.68
CA SER A 142 -13.50 -7.15 3.06
C SER A 142 -13.77 -5.89 2.23
N ASP A 143 -14.86 -5.89 1.44
CA ASP A 143 -15.26 -4.72 0.66
C ASP A 143 -15.73 -3.55 1.53
N VAL A 144 -16.47 -3.82 2.62
CA VAL A 144 -16.85 -2.79 3.60
C VAL A 144 -15.62 -2.16 4.26
N SER A 145 -14.58 -2.95 4.58
CA SER A 145 -13.35 -2.41 5.17
C SER A 145 -12.64 -1.44 4.23
N LYS A 146 -12.63 -1.73 2.92
CA LYS A 146 -12.10 -0.81 1.89
C LYS A 146 -12.94 0.46 1.79
N GLN A 147 -14.27 0.33 1.79
CA GLN A 147 -15.19 1.47 1.78
C GLN A 147 -15.02 2.37 3.02
N LEU A 148 -14.74 1.80 4.20
CA LEU A 148 -14.48 2.55 5.42
C LEU A 148 -13.21 3.38 5.34
N VAL A 149 -12.12 2.82 4.78
CA VAL A 149 -10.89 3.59 4.53
C VAL A 149 -11.18 4.76 3.59
N GLN A 150 -11.94 4.51 2.53
CA GLN A 150 -12.32 5.55 1.57
C GLN A 150 -13.22 6.63 2.20
N TYR A 151 -14.16 6.23 3.05
CA TYR A 151 -15.04 7.13 3.80
C TYR A 151 -14.26 7.99 4.81
N GLN A 152 -13.31 7.40 5.53
CA GLN A 152 -12.46 8.13 6.49
C GLN A 152 -11.64 9.23 5.79
N ILE A 153 -11.16 8.96 4.57
CA ILE A 153 -10.47 9.93 3.72
C ILE A 153 -11.42 11.04 3.26
N GLN A 154 -12.62 10.70 2.77
CA GLN A 154 -13.62 11.68 2.31
C GLN A 154 -14.09 12.62 3.43
N MET A 155 -14.18 12.13 4.66
CA MET A 155 -14.69 12.90 5.80
C MET A 155 -13.60 13.66 6.56
N GLY A 156 -12.33 13.58 6.15
CA GLY A 156 -11.21 14.19 6.87
C GLY A 156 -11.09 13.69 8.32
N LEU A 157 -11.62 12.50 8.61
CA LEU A 157 -11.59 11.92 9.96
C LEU A 157 -10.15 11.57 10.32
N LYS A 158 -9.79 11.70 11.60
CA LYS A 158 -8.44 11.33 12.07
C LYS A 158 -8.14 9.88 11.68
N LEU A 159 -7.20 9.75 10.75
CA LEU A 159 -6.40 8.57 10.46
C LEU A 159 -5.48 8.26 11.65
#